data_AF-A0A3B6SQ46-F1
#
_entry.id   AF-A0A3B6SQ46-F1
#
_cell.length_a   1.000
_cell.length_b   1.000
_cell.length_c   1.000
_cell.angle_alpha   90.00
_cell.angle_beta   90.00
_cell.angle_gamma   90.00
#
_symmetry.space_group_name_H-M   'P 1'
#
loop_
_entity.id
_entity.type
_entity.pdbx_description
1 polymer ?
#
loop_
_entity_poly.entity_id
_entity_poly.type
_entity_poly.pdbx_seq_one_letter_code
_entity_poly.pdbx_strand_id
1 'polypeptide(L)'
;MMIVKVTKSWEDSTLNRIVQLTEEGQLNKPKLQRWLDEFGEHYSKVVVALSLAVALLGPFLFNWPFFGNSVCRGSIYRGLGLMVAASPCALAVAPLAYATAISSLASKGILLKGGHVLDALSSCQSIAFDKTGTLTTGKLMCKAIEPIHGHLDASNGVDPSCCTPNCESEALAVAAAMEKGTTHPIGRAVLKHSVGRDLPVVAVESFESLPGRGVVATLSGIKARDSENEFAKASIGSVEYISSLYRSYGESEQIKEAVKCSAFGPEFVQAALSVDKKVTLFHFEDEPRTGVCEVIYTLREKAKLRIMMLTGDHESSAQRVAKAVCIEEVHFSLKPEDKLNKVKAVSREGGT
;
A
#
# COMPACT_ATOMS: atom_id res chain seq x y z
N MET A 1 -25.81 -11.37 -16.09
CA MET A 1 -26.60 -11.22 -14.85
C MET A 1 -25.94 -12.07 -13.78
N MET A 2 -25.34 -11.45 -12.75
CA MET A 2 -24.65 -12.18 -11.69
C MET A 2 -25.60 -12.29 -10.50
N ILE A 3 -25.98 -13.51 -10.13
CA ILE A 3 -26.82 -13.77 -8.95
C ILE A 3 -25.87 -14.11 -7.80
N VAL A 4 -25.85 -13.27 -6.77
CA VAL A 4 -24.92 -13.40 -5.64
C VAL A 4 -25.73 -13.64 -4.36
N LYS A 5 -25.34 -14.65 -3.58
CA LYS A 5 -25.95 -14.93 -2.28
C LYS A 5 -25.29 -14.05 -1.22
N VAL A 6 -26.09 -13.18 -0.60
CA VAL A 6 -25.64 -12.35 0.53
C VAL A 6 -25.38 -13.26 1.73
N THR A 7 -24.13 -13.32 2.19
CA THR A 7 -23.71 -14.16 3.32
C THR A 7 -23.75 -13.42 4.66
N LYS A 8 -23.70 -12.08 4.64
CA LYS A 8 -23.68 -11.21 5.82
C LYS A 8 -24.48 -9.93 5.56
N SER A 9 -25.03 -9.34 6.62
CA SER A 9 -25.69 -8.02 6.57
C SER A 9 -24.67 -6.91 6.29
N TRP A 10 -25.15 -5.70 5.97
CA TRP A 10 -24.30 -4.51 5.80
C TRP A 10 -23.44 -4.23 7.04
N GLU A 11 -24.02 -4.36 8.23
CA GLU A 11 -23.38 -4.11 9.52
C GLU A 11 -22.17 -5.02 9.74
N ASP A 12 -22.28 -6.29 9.32
CA ASP A 12 -21.22 -7.30 9.42
C ASP A 12 -20.32 -7.39 8.17
N SER A 13 -20.50 -6.47 7.22
CA SER A 13 -19.71 -6.47 5.99
C SER A 13 -18.26 -6.06 6.27
N THR A 14 -17.34 -6.62 5.49
CA THR A 14 -15.92 -6.25 5.55
C THR A 14 -15.69 -4.77 5.24
N LEU A 15 -16.48 -4.19 4.34
CA LEU A 15 -16.43 -2.76 4.05
C LEU A 15 -16.84 -1.92 5.26
N ASN A 16 -17.96 -2.26 5.92
CA ASN A 16 -18.42 -1.53 7.10
C ASN A 16 -17.41 -1.64 8.25
N ARG A 17 -16.81 -2.82 8.46
CA ARG A 17 -15.70 -2.98 9.42
C ARG A 17 -14.52 -2.06 9.10
N ILE A 18 -14.10 -1.95 7.84
CA ILE A 18 -13.01 -1.04 7.44
C ILE A 18 -13.38 0.43 7.70
N VAL A 19 -14.64 0.81 7.41
CA VAL A 19 -15.14 2.17 7.66
C VAL A 19 -15.13 2.49 9.15
N GLN A 20 -15.73 1.64 9.99
CA GLN A 20 -15.75 1.81 11.45
C GLN A 20 -14.34 1.93 12.04
N LEU A 21 -13.44 1.04 11.62
CA LEU A 21 -12.03 1.07 12.05
C LEU A 21 -11.30 2.35 11.62
N THR A 22 -11.70 2.95 10.49
CA THR A 22 -11.12 4.22 10.00
C THR A 22 -11.71 5.43 10.74
N GLU A 23 -13.02 5.42 11.01
CA GLU A 23 -13.72 6.48 11.74
C GLU A 23 -13.26 6.62 13.19
N GLU A 24 -13.08 5.50 13.90
CA GLU A 24 -12.53 5.48 15.26
C GLU A 24 -11.16 6.18 15.35
N GLY A 25 -10.36 6.11 14.28
CA GLY A 25 -9.07 6.79 14.19
C GLY A 25 -9.14 8.30 13.92
N GLN A 26 -10.17 8.78 13.22
CA GLN A 26 -10.28 10.17 12.74
C GLN A 26 -10.92 11.15 13.73
N LEU A 27 -11.73 10.67 14.68
CA LEU A 27 -12.55 11.52 15.57
C LEU A 27 -11.78 12.27 16.68
N ASN A 28 -10.45 12.34 16.59
CA ASN A 28 -9.61 12.87 17.65
C ASN A 28 -9.19 14.32 17.39
N LYS A 29 -9.59 15.25 18.27
CA LYS A 29 -8.99 16.59 18.34
C LYS A 29 -7.48 16.49 18.67
N PRO A 30 -6.62 17.41 18.24
CA PRO A 30 -5.21 17.44 18.64
C PRO A 30 -5.06 17.43 20.17
N LYS A 31 -4.02 16.77 20.68
CA LYS A 31 -3.76 16.66 22.13
C LYS A 31 -3.55 18.05 22.74
N LEU A 32 -2.78 18.90 22.07
CA LEU A 32 -2.54 20.27 22.54
C LEU A 32 -3.84 21.07 22.59
N GLN A 33 -4.70 20.96 21.57
CA GLN A 33 -5.97 21.70 21.57
C GLN A 33 -6.88 21.27 22.73
N ARG A 34 -6.97 19.96 23.02
CA ARG A 34 -7.73 19.48 24.18
C ARG A 34 -7.16 20.01 25.50
N TRP A 35 -5.84 19.98 25.64
CA TRP A 35 -5.16 20.51 26.83
C TRP A 35 -5.40 22.01 26.99
N LEU A 36 -5.39 22.78 25.90
CA LEU A 36 -5.69 24.22 25.92
C LEU A 36 -7.13 24.50 26.33
N ASP A 37 -8.09 23.72 25.84
CA ASP A 37 -9.51 23.82 26.22
C ASP A 37 -9.69 23.55 27.73
N GLU A 38 -9.09 22.48 28.25
CA GLU A 38 -9.15 22.11 29.68
C GLU A 38 -8.44 23.14 30.58
N PHE A 39 -7.24 23.58 30.20
CA PHE A 39 -6.51 24.62 30.91
C PHE A 39 -7.31 25.92 30.91
N GLY A 40 -7.87 26.31 29.77
CA GLY A 40 -8.67 27.52 29.61
C GLY A 40 -9.89 27.54 30.52
N GLU A 41 -10.57 26.39 30.67
CA GLU A 41 -11.73 26.28 31.56
C GLU A 41 -11.35 26.46 33.04
N HIS A 42 -10.31 25.76 33.49
CA HIS A 42 -9.85 25.87 34.88
C HIS A 42 -9.29 27.28 35.16
N TYR A 43 -8.44 27.79 34.28
CA TYR A 43 -7.87 29.13 34.36
C TYR A 43 -8.95 30.21 34.48
N SER A 44 -10.00 30.14 33.64
CA SER A 44 -11.11 31.11 33.68
C SER A 44 -11.86 31.06 35.01
N LYS A 45 -12.12 29.87 35.56
CA LYS A 45 -12.76 29.72 36.88
C LYS A 45 -11.93 30.37 37.99
N VAL A 46 -10.61 30.15 37.99
CA VAL A 46 -9.69 30.72 38.98
C VAL A 46 -9.64 32.24 38.86
N VAL A 47 -9.50 32.79 37.66
CA VAL A 47 -9.45 34.24 37.42
C VAL A 47 -10.74 34.92 37.86
N VAL A 48 -11.91 34.34 37.57
CA VAL A 48 -13.21 34.87 38.01
C VAL A 48 -13.33 34.83 39.53
N ALA A 49 -12.98 33.70 40.16
CA ALA A 49 -13.02 33.56 41.62
C ALA A 49 -12.08 34.58 42.31
N LEU A 50 -10.86 34.75 41.80
CA LEU A 50 -9.89 35.71 42.32
C LEU A 50 -10.35 37.15 42.12
N SER A 51 -10.92 37.48 40.96
CA SER A 51 -11.46 38.81 40.66
C SER A 51 -12.64 39.16 41.57
N LEU A 52 -13.51 38.19 41.84
CA LEU A 52 -14.61 38.34 42.80
C LEU A 52 -14.09 38.51 44.24
N ALA A 53 -13.10 37.72 44.63
CA ALA A 53 -12.45 37.86 45.94
C ALA A 53 -11.83 39.25 46.11
N VAL A 54 -11.14 39.79 45.10
CA VAL A 54 -10.59 41.15 45.12
C VAL A 54 -11.70 42.20 45.22
N ALA A 55 -12.81 42.03 44.49
CA ALA A 55 -13.93 42.96 44.53
C ALA A 55 -14.64 43.00 45.90
N LEU A 56 -14.84 41.83 46.52
CA LEU A 56 -15.59 41.68 47.78
C LEU A 56 -14.73 41.86 49.05
N LEU A 57 -13.51 41.33 49.06
CA LEU A 57 -12.62 41.37 50.24
C LEU A 57 -11.75 42.63 50.27
N GLY A 58 -11.47 43.25 49.12
CA GLY A 58 -10.67 44.48 49.03
C GLY A 58 -11.15 45.62 49.96
N PRO A 59 -12.46 45.90 50.04
CA PRO A 59 -13.00 46.90 50.97
C PRO A 59 -12.79 46.55 52.44
N PHE A 60 -12.88 45.26 52.80
CA PHE A 60 -12.77 44.80 54.18
C PHE A 60 -11.31 44.73 54.67
N LEU A 61 -10.40 44.28 53.82
CA LEU A 61 -8.99 44.07 54.19
C LEU A 61 -8.12 45.33 54.01
N PHE A 62 -8.43 46.18 53.03
CA PHE A 62 -7.58 47.30 52.65
C PHE A 62 -8.27 48.67 52.72
N ASN A 63 -9.50 48.75 53.27
CA ASN A 63 -10.32 49.96 53.34
C ASN A 63 -10.51 50.64 51.97
N TRP A 64 -10.56 49.86 50.89
CA TRP A 64 -10.84 50.41 49.56
C TRP A 64 -12.32 50.75 49.39
N PRO A 65 -12.68 51.88 48.74
CA PRO A 65 -14.06 52.17 48.44
C PRO A 65 -14.61 51.13 47.44
N PHE A 66 -15.89 50.77 47.58
CA PHE A 66 -16.52 49.75 46.73
C PHE A 66 -16.67 50.26 45.28
N PHE A 67 -17.25 51.44 45.14
CA PHE A 67 -17.30 52.22 43.91
C PHE A 67 -16.13 53.23 43.86
N GLY A 68 -15.63 53.51 42.67
CA GLY A 68 -14.55 54.48 42.50
C GLY A 68 -15.06 55.92 42.67
N ASN A 69 -14.25 56.75 43.32
CA ASN A 69 -14.46 58.20 43.42
C ASN A 69 -13.38 58.90 42.57
N SER A 70 -13.48 60.22 42.36
CA SER A 70 -12.55 61.01 41.53
C SER A 70 -11.06 60.93 41.94
N VAL A 71 -10.77 60.45 43.15
CA VAL A 71 -9.41 60.36 43.75
C VAL A 71 -8.90 58.92 43.86
N CYS A 72 -9.78 57.92 43.99
CA CYS A 72 -9.40 56.52 44.26
C CYS A 72 -10.24 55.52 43.44
N ARG A 73 -9.56 54.60 42.75
CA ARG A 73 -10.18 53.47 42.05
C ARG A 73 -10.70 52.44 43.05
N GLY A 74 -12.00 52.17 43.02
CA GLY A 74 -12.68 51.22 43.91
C GLY A 74 -12.37 49.75 43.65
N SER A 75 -12.78 48.87 44.56
CA SER A 75 -12.48 47.43 44.52
C SER A 75 -13.07 46.73 43.29
N ILE A 76 -14.27 47.11 42.85
CA ILE A 76 -14.91 46.57 41.62
C ILE A 76 -14.05 46.88 40.40
N TYR A 77 -13.57 48.13 40.28
CA TYR A 77 -12.71 48.53 39.15
C TYR A 77 -11.42 47.71 39.12
N ARG A 78 -10.83 47.44 40.28
CA ARG A 78 -9.62 46.62 40.40
C ARG A 78 -9.88 45.14 40.06
N GLY A 79 -11.00 44.58 40.49
CA GLY A 79 -11.41 43.21 40.13
C GLY A 79 -11.65 43.05 38.63
N LEU A 80 -12.36 44.00 38.01
CA LEU A 80 -12.53 44.02 36.54
C LEU A 80 -11.20 44.22 35.81
N GLY A 81 -10.33 45.09 36.34
CA GLY A 81 -8.97 45.28 35.80
C GLY A 81 -8.13 44.00 35.85
N LEU A 82 -8.23 43.23 36.93
CA LEU A 82 -7.58 41.92 37.05
C LEU A 82 -8.13 40.93 36.02
N MET A 83 -9.45 40.86 35.86
CA MET A 83 -10.10 39.99 34.88
C MET A 83 -9.65 40.30 33.45
N VAL A 84 -9.53 41.59 33.09
CA VAL A 84 -9.05 42.03 31.77
C VAL A 84 -7.55 41.73 31.59
N ALA A 85 -6.74 42.04 32.59
CA ALA A 85 -5.30 41.79 32.55
C ALA A 85 -4.95 40.29 32.47
N ALA A 86 -5.80 39.44 33.04
CA ALA A 86 -5.65 37.99 33.01
C ALA A 86 -6.23 37.33 31.74
N SER A 87 -6.57 38.09 30.69
CA SER A 87 -7.06 37.47 29.45
C SER A 87 -5.94 36.67 28.74
N PRO A 88 -6.13 35.37 28.44
CA PRO A 88 -5.08 34.53 27.87
C PRO A 88 -4.97 34.71 26.34
N CYS A 89 -4.85 35.96 25.86
CA CYS A 89 -4.86 36.27 24.42
C CYS A 89 -3.74 35.54 23.64
N ALA A 90 -2.56 35.38 24.23
CA ALA A 90 -1.45 34.66 23.61
C ALA A 90 -1.74 33.16 23.44
N LEU A 91 -2.47 32.56 24.40
CA LEU A 91 -2.83 31.14 24.38
C LEU A 91 -3.82 30.82 23.25
N ALA A 92 -4.74 31.76 22.97
CA ALA A 92 -5.74 31.63 21.92
C ALA A 92 -5.14 31.55 20.51
N VAL A 93 -3.89 32.00 20.30
CA VAL A 93 -3.21 31.99 19.00
C VAL A 93 -2.46 30.67 18.76
N ALA A 94 -2.32 29.78 19.75
CA ALA A 94 -1.60 28.51 19.61
C ALA A 94 -2.04 27.62 18.43
N PRO A 95 -3.34 27.54 18.04
CA PRO A 95 -3.77 26.78 16.85
C PRO A 95 -3.15 27.28 15.53
N LEU A 96 -2.69 28.53 15.46
CA LEU A 96 -2.01 29.08 14.28
C LEU A 96 -0.70 28.34 13.98
N ALA A 97 -0.02 27.81 15.01
CA ALA A 97 1.19 27.01 14.82
C ALA A 97 0.89 25.70 14.05
N TYR A 98 -0.23 25.03 14.34
CA TYR A 98 -0.65 23.86 13.58
C TYR A 98 -1.01 24.23 12.13
N ALA A 99 -1.76 25.31 11.93
CA ALA A 99 -2.16 25.73 10.59
C ALA A 99 -0.93 26.06 9.70
N THR A 100 0.05 26.78 10.26
CA THR A 100 1.30 27.11 9.57
C THR A 100 2.17 25.87 9.32
N ALA A 101 2.27 24.93 10.27
CA ALA A 101 2.96 23.67 10.08
C ALA A 101 2.33 22.80 8.98
N ILE A 102 1.00 22.66 8.98
CA ILE A 102 0.25 21.92 7.95
C ILE A 102 0.43 22.58 6.59
N SER A 103 0.36 23.91 6.50
CA SER A 103 0.59 24.66 5.26
C SER A 103 2.03 24.46 4.73
N SER A 104 3.03 24.51 5.61
CA SER A 104 4.43 24.27 5.25
C SER A 104 4.65 22.84 4.73
N LEU A 105 4.05 21.83 5.36
CA LEU A 105 4.10 20.45 4.90
C LEU A 105 3.38 20.24 3.57
N ALA A 106 2.21 20.86 3.37
CA ALA A 106 1.47 20.80 2.12
C ALA A 106 2.27 21.41 0.96
N SER A 107 3.00 22.52 1.19
CA SER A 107 3.90 23.12 0.19
C SER A 107 5.04 22.18 -0.25
N LYS A 108 5.36 21.17 0.57
CA LYS A 108 6.34 20.11 0.29
C LYS A 108 5.70 18.80 -0.20
N GLY A 109 4.40 18.82 -0.53
CA GLY A 109 3.67 17.64 -1.00
C GLY A 109 3.26 16.65 0.10
N ILE A 110 3.36 17.03 1.37
CA ILE A 110 2.93 16.19 2.51
C ILE A 110 1.56 16.65 2.97
N LEU A 111 0.54 15.84 2.69
CA LEU A 111 -0.85 16.17 3.05
C LEU A 111 -1.22 15.57 4.41
N LEU A 112 -1.50 16.42 5.40
CA LEU A 112 -2.00 16.02 6.71
C LEU A 112 -3.51 16.25 6.83
N LYS A 113 -4.25 15.23 7.27
CA LYS A 113 -5.69 15.33 7.56
C LYS A 113 -5.94 15.82 8.99
N GLY A 114 -5.50 17.04 9.30
CA GLY A 114 -5.72 17.71 10.59
C GLY A 114 -4.53 17.65 11.55
N GLY A 115 -4.60 18.45 12.63
CA GLY A 115 -3.50 18.65 13.58
C GLY A 115 -3.18 17.45 14.47
N HIS A 116 -4.16 16.56 14.71
CA HIS A 116 -3.94 15.36 15.52
C HIS A 116 -2.94 14.39 14.88
N VAL A 117 -2.83 14.40 13.55
CA VAL A 117 -1.83 13.61 12.82
C VAL A 117 -0.43 14.13 13.10
N LEU A 118 -0.26 15.45 13.22
CA LEU A 118 1.05 16.04 13.55
C LEU A 118 1.49 15.63 14.96
N ASP A 119 0.57 15.62 15.92
CA ASP A 119 0.85 15.12 17.28
C ASP A 119 1.24 13.64 17.25
N ALA A 120 0.48 12.81 16.52
CA ALA A 120 0.77 11.39 16.39
C ALA A 120 2.14 11.13 15.75
N LEU A 121 2.49 11.88 14.69
CA LEU A 121 3.80 11.82 14.06
C LEU A 121 4.94 12.21 15.02
N SER A 122 4.72 13.22 15.85
CA SER A 122 5.73 13.65 16.84
C SER A 122 5.99 12.61 17.94
N SER A 123 4.98 11.80 18.28
CA SER A 123 5.09 10.75 19.30
C SER A 123 5.42 9.37 18.73
N CYS A 124 5.47 9.24 17.40
CA CYS A 124 5.64 7.98 16.71
C CYS A 124 7.00 7.34 17.00
N GLN A 125 7.00 6.06 17.36
CA GLN A 125 8.22 5.29 17.65
C GLN A 125 8.46 4.15 16.65
N SER A 126 7.41 3.73 15.93
CA SER A 126 7.45 2.60 15.01
C SER A 126 6.72 2.92 13.71
N ILE A 127 7.27 2.46 12.58
CA ILE A 127 6.64 2.56 11.26
C ILE A 127 6.47 1.16 10.67
N ALA A 128 5.23 0.82 10.34
CA ALA A 128 4.87 -0.36 9.58
C ALA A 128 4.58 0.02 8.12
N PHE A 129 5.43 -0.41 7.20
CA PHE A 129 5.24 -0.18 5.76
C PHE A 129 4.40 -1.28 5.15
N ASP A 130 3.44 -0.90 4.31
CA ASP A 130 2.84 -1.83 3.36
C ASP A 130 3.82 -2.10 2.20
N LYS A 131 3.73 -3.26 1.57
CA LYS A 131 4.63 -3.61 0.46
C LYS A 131 4.19 -2.95 -0.85
N THR A 132 3.08 -3.44 -1.39
CA THR A 132 2.62 -3.15 -2.75
C THR A 132 2.16 -1.70 -2.87
N GLY A 133 2.76 -0.93 -3.78
CA GLY A 133 2.41 0.47 -4.05
C GLY A 133 2.99 1.48 -3.06
N THR A 134 3.49 1.04 -1.90
CA THR A 134 4.19 1.88 -0.93
C THR A 134 5.70 1.76 -1.09
N LEU A 135 6.28 0.61 -0.71
CA LEU A 135 7.72 0.34 -0.90
C LEU A 135 8.05 0.03 -2.35
N THR A 136 7.10 -0.58 -3.06
CA THR A 136 7.19 -0.85 -4.49
C THR A 136 6.34 0.11 -5.30
N THR A 137 6.52 0.10 -6.62
CA THR A 137 5.76 0.98 -7.52
C THR A 137 4.30 0.57 -7.70
N GLY A 138 3.94 -0.66 -7.32
CA GLY A 138 2.62 -1.25 -7.54
C GLY A 138 2.37 -1.62 -9.01
N LYS A 139 3.43 -1.63 -9.83
CA LYS A 139 3.37 -1.91 -11.27
C LYS A 139 4.21 -3.15 -11.55
N LEU A 140 3.54 -4.23 -11.97
CA LEU A 140 4.23 -5.43 -12.41
C LEU A 140 5.08 -5.15 -13.65
N MET A 141 6.27 -5.71 -13.66
CA MET A 141 7.17 -5.75 -14.81
C MET A 141 7.56 -7.20 -15.08
N CYS A 142 7.59 -7.58 -16.35
CA CYS A 142 8.12 -8.88 -16.75
C CYS A 142 9.64 -8.86 -16.59
N LYS A 143 10.14 -9.75 -15.72
CA LYS A 143 11.56 -9.89 -15.39
C LYS A 143 12.25 -10.89 -16.29
N ALA A 144 11.60 -12.04 -16.50
CA ALA A 144 12.17 -13.13 -17.27
C ALA A 144 11.06 -13.97 -17.92
N ILE A 145 11.44 -14.65 -19.00
CA ILE A 145 10.62 -15.58 -19.77
C ILE A 145 11.43 -16.85 -19.89
N GLU A 146 10.92 -17.97 -19.38
CA GLU A 146 11.65 -19.22 -19.23
C GLU A 146 10.89 -20.36 -19.93
N PRO A 147 11.43 -20.94 -21.01
CA PRO A 147 10.87 -22.16 -21.60
C PRO A 147 11.02 -23.34 -20.63
N ILE A 148 9.91 -23.96 -20.17
CA ILE A 148 9.95 -24.98 -19.11
C ILE A 148 9.51 -26.39 -19.56
N HIS A 149 8.73 -26.54 -20.64
CA HIS A 149 8.27 -27.84 -21.11
C HIS A 149 7.98 -27.86 -22.61
N GLY A 150 8.22 -28.98 -23.29
CA GLY A 150 7.82 -29.19 -24.70
C GLY A 150 8.67 -28.47 -25.76
N HIS A 151 9.75 -27.80 -25.36
CA HIS A 151 10.62 -27.04 -26.28
C HIS A 151 11.72 -27.87 -26.96
N LEU A 152 11.78 -29.18 -26.69
CA LEU A 152 12.74 -30.10 -27.31
C LEU A 152 12.07 -30.84 -28.47
N ASP A 153 12.60 -30.69 -29.69
CA ASP A 153 12.14 -31.47 -30.85
C ASP A 153 12.54 -32.95 -30.70
N ALA A 154 11.53 -33.82 -30.74
CA ALA A 154 11.65 -35.25 -30.47
C ALA A 154 12.15 -36.10 -31.65
N SER A 155 12.90 -35.54 -32.62
CA SER A 155 13.30 -36.32 -33.80
C SER A 155 14.77 -36.34 -34.17
N ASN A 156 15.61 -35.41 -33.72
CA ASN A 156 17.06 -35.50 -33.93
C ASN A 156 17.79 -34.77 -32.81
N GLY A 157 18.62 -35.49 -32.07
CA GLY A 157 19.53 -34.89 -31.11
C GLY A 157 20.32 -33.76 -31.79
N VAL A 158 20.25 -32.57 -31.21
CA VAL A 158 20.90 -31.33 -31.62
C VAL A 158 20.24 -30.63 -32.82
N ASP A 159 19.24 -29.80 -32.53
CA ASP A 159 19.23 -28.43 -33.08
C ASP A 159 18.93 -27.43 -31.94
N PRO A 160 19.91 -26.62 -31.50
CA PRO A 160 19.70 -25.55 -30.53
C PRO A 160 18.89 -24.37 -31.10
N SER A 161 18.40 -24.44 -32.35
CA SER A 161 17.63 -23.37 -33.01
C SER A 161 16.22 -23.12 -32.44
N CYS A 162 15.63 -24.07 -31.69
CA CYS A 162 14.36 -23.85 -30.97
C CYS A 162 14.56 -22.98 -29.73
N CYS A 163 15.67 -23.16 -29.00
CA CYS A 163 15.82 -22.62 -27.65
C CYS A 163 16.78 -21.42 -27.65
N THR A 164 16.20 -20.22 -27.54
CA THR A 164 16.84 -18.88 -27.37
C THR A 164 17.67 -18.36 -28.56
N PRO A 165 17.34 -17.17 -29.12
CA PRO A 165 16.39 -16.15 -28.66
C PRO A 165 14.95 -16.31 -29.18
N ASN A 166 14.68 -17.31 -30.04
CA ASN A 166 13.44 -17.35 -30.80
C ASN A 166 12.20 -17.75 -29.95
N CYS A 167 12.29 -18.79 -29.11
CA CYS A 167 11.16 -19.21 -28.25
C CYS A 167 10.71 -18.16 -27.22
N GLU A 168 11.63 -17.36 -26.66
CA GLU A 168 11.25 -16.28 -25.74
C GLU A 168 10.51 -15.15 -26.47
N SER A 169 11.00 -14.80 -27.66
CA SER A 169 10.43 -13.75 -28.50
C SER A 169 9.08 -14.17 -29.07
N GLU A 170 8.94 -15.43 -29.50
CA GLU A 170 7.66 -16.03 -29.90
C GLU A 170 6.68 -16.07 -28.72
N ALA A 171 7.10 -16.56 -27.55
CA ALA A 171 6.25 -16.58 -26.37
C ALA A 171 5.80 -15.17 -25.97
N LEU A 172 6.69 -14.18 -26.02
CA LEU A 172 6.37 -12.79 -25.72
C LEU A 172 5.40 -12.20 -26.76
N ALA A 173 5.59 -12.48 -28.05
CA ALA A 173 4.69 -12.04 -29.10
C ALA A 173 3.29 -12.62 -28.93
N VAL A 174 3.20 -13.92 -28.66
CA VAL A 174 1.94 -14.62 -28.38
C VAL A 174 1.25 -14.03 -27.15
N ALA A 175 1.96 -13.94 -26.02
CA ALA A 175 1.42 -13.41 -24.79
C ALA A 175 0.96 -11.95 -24.97
N ALA A 176 1.74 -11.12 -25.68
CA ALA A 176 1.37 -9.73 -25.96
C ALA A 176 0.13 -9.64 -26.87
N ALA A 177 0.01 -10.49 -27.88
CA ALA A 177 -1.15 -10.53 -28.76
C ALA A 177 -2.42 -10.93 -27.98
N MET A 178 -2.33 -11.97 -27.15
CA MET A 178 -3.43 -12.43 -26.29
C MET A 178 -3.84 -11.37 -25.25
N GLU A 179 -2.88 -10.64 -24.69
CA GLU A 179 -3.13 -9.69 -23.60
C GLU A 179 -3.49 -8.27 -24.06
N LYS A 180 -3.42 -7.97 -25.36
CA LYS A 180 -3.70 -6.63 -25.94
C LYS A 180 -5.08 -6.07 -25.59
N GLY A 181 -6.05 -6.95 -25.32
CA GLY A 181 -7.43 -6.58 -24.97
C GLY A 181 -7.78 -6.68 -23.47
N THR A 182 -6.83 -7.05 -22.61
CA THR A 182 -7.11 -7.28 -21.18
C THR A 182 -6.76 -6.07 -20.32
N THR A 183 -7.46 -5.93 -19.20
CA THR A 183 -7.13 -4.94 -18.16
C THR A 183 -6.28 -5.53 -17.04
N HIS A 184 -5.79 -6.77 -17.20
CA HIS A 184 -5.11 -7.49 -16.13
C HIS A 184 -3.70 -6.93 -15.89
N PRO A 185 -3.23 -6.79 -14.63
CA PRO A 185 -1.88 -6.30 -14.33
C PRO A 185 -0.76 -7.09 -15.03
N ILE A 186 -0.91 -8.41 -15.15
CA ILE A 186 0.03 -9.27 -15.88
C ILE A 186 0.05 -8.92 -17.37
N GLY A 187 -1.12 -8.80 -18.01
CA GLY A 187 -1.21 -8.41 -19.42
C GLY A 187 -0.56 -7.07 -19.71
N ARG A 188 -0.77 -6.08 -18.84
CA ARG A 188 -0.09 -4.78 -18.93
C ARG A 188 1.43 -4.90 -18.80
N ALA A 189 1.92 -5.79 -17.94
CA ALA A 189 3.35 -6.03 -17.76
C ALA A 189 3.98 -6.69 -19.01
N VAL A 190 3.28 -7.66 -19.61
CA VAL A 190 3.68 -8.32 -20.87
C VAL A 190 3.72 -7.31 -22.01
N LEU A 191 2.64 -6.54 -22.21
CA LEU A 191 2.57 -5.52 -23.26
C LEU A 191 3.66 -4.46 -23.10
N LYS A 192 3.94 -4.01 -21.88
CA LYS A 192 5.02 -3.05 -21.63
C LYS A 192 6.40 -3.65 -21.96
N HIS A 193 6.59 -4.94 -21.70
CA HIS A 193 7.84 -5.64 -22.00
C HIS A 193 8.04 -5.92 -23.50
N SER A 194 6.96 -5.97 -24.29
CA SER A 194 7.03 -6.16 -25.74
C SER A 194 7.34 -4.87 -26.53
N VAL A 195 7.06 -3.69 -25.97
CA VAL A 195 7.34 -2.41 -26.64
C VAL A 195 8.83 -2.25 -26.94
N GLY A 196 9.15 -1.94 -28.20
CA GLY A 196 10.52 -1.67 -28.65
C GLY A 196 11.34 -2.93 -28.96
N ARG A 197 10.73 -4.11 -28.92
CA ARG A 197 11.34 -5.37 -29.35
C ARG A 197 10.85 -5.74 -30.75
N ASP A 198 11.74 -6.33 -31.54
CA ASP A 198 11.38 -6.91 -32.83
C ASP A 198 10.75 -8.29 -32.57
N LEU A 199 9.43 -8.37 -32.71
CA LEU A 199 8.64 -9.55 -32.36
C LEU A 199 7.84 -10.04 -33.57
N PRO A 200 7.66 -11.36 -33.72
CA PRO A 200 6.85 -11.89 -34.81
C PRO A 200 5.41 -11.39 -34.73
N VAL A 201 4.79 -11.19 -35.89
CA VAL A 201 3.39 -10.76 -35.97
C VAL A 201 2.50 -11.97 -35.68
N VAL A 202 1.72 -11.88 -34.61
CA VAL A 202 0.74 -12.90 -34.23
C VAL A 202 -0.66 -12.28 -34.32
N ALA A 203 -1.55 -12.91 -35.07
CA ALA A 203 -2.95 -12.53 -35.16
C ALA A 203 -3.80 -13.38 -34.21
N VAL A 204 -4.70 -12.74 -33.46
CA VAL A 204 -5.66 -13.41 -32.58
C VAL A 204 -6.99 -13.46 -33.30
N GLU A 205 -7.52 -14.66 -33.52
CA GLU A 205 -8.80 -14.85 -34.21
C GLU A 205 -9.98 -14.98 -33.26
N SER A 206 -9.75 -15.69 -32.15
CA SER A 206 -10.72 -15.82 -31.08
C SER A 206 -10.03 -15.61 -29.74
N PHE A 207 -10.76 -15.02 -28.80
CA PHE A 207 -10.29 -14.67 -27.48
C PHE A 207 -11.39 -14.97 -26.46
N GLU A 208 -11.03 -15.68 -25.40
CA GLU A 208 -11.91 -15.97 -24.27
C GLU A 208 -11.15 -15.70 -22.96
N SER A 209 -11.71 -14.84 -22.12
CA SER A 209 -11.20 -14.58 -20.76
C SER A 209 -11.90 -15.50 -19.77
N LEU A 210 -11.13 -16.31 -19.04
CA LEU A 210 -11.61 -17.21 -17.98
C LEU A 210 -11.27 -16.59 -16.60
N PRO A 211 -12.26 -15.96 -15.91
CA PRO A 211 -12.01 -15.27 -14.66
C PRO A 211 -11.37 -16.18 -13.60
N GLY A 212 -10.29 -15.71 -12.98
CA GLY A 212 -9.56 -16.46 -11.95
C GLY A 212 -8.68 -17.59 -12.48
N ARG A 213 -8.59 -17.80 -13.79
CA ARG A 213 -7.72 -18.82 -14.40
C ARG A 213 -6.72 -18.19 -15.39
N GLY A 214 -7.21 -17.42 -16.35
CA GLY A 214 -6.38 -16.88 -17.41
C GLY A 214 -7.16 -16.53 -18.68
N VAL A 215 -6.45 -16.54 -19.81
CA VAL A 215 -6.95 -16.22 -21.14
C VAL A 215 -6.67 -17.40 -22.07
N VAL A 216 -7.62 -17.67 -22.96
CA VAL A 216 -7.48 -18.64 -24.05
C VAL A 216 -7.68 -17.91 -25.37
N ALA A 217 -6.87 -18.24 -26.38
CA ALA A 217 -6.98 -17.67 -27.70
C ALA A 217 -6.67 -18.69 -28.80
N THR A 218 -7.28 -18.47 -29.96
CA THR A 218 -6.87 -19.12 -31.22
C THR A 218 -6.02 -18.13 -32.00
N LEU A 219 -4.83 -18.58 -32.40
CA LEU A 219 -3.81 -17.75 -33.04
C LEU A 219 -3.59 -18.20 -34.49
N SER A 220 -3.39 -17.24 -35.38
CA SER A 220 -2.93 -17.46 -36.75
C SER A 220 -1.57 -16.80 -36.99
N GLY A 221 -0.73 -17.45 -37.81
CA GLY A 221 0.63 -17.00 -38.14
C GLY A 221 1.76 -17.67 -37.35
N ILE A 222 1.46 -18.60 -36.44
CA ILE A 222 2.49 -19.37 -35.71
C ILE A 222 2.79 -20.65 -36.47
N LYS A 223 3.54 -20.51 -37.57
CA LYS A 223 4.47 -21.50 -38.15
C LYS A 223 5.05 -20.95 -39.45
N ALA A 224 6.37 -20.85 -39.49
CA ALA A 224 7.13 -20.83 -40.74
C ALA A 224 7.44 -22.29 -41.11
N ARG A 225 7.17 -22.66 -42.37
CA ARG A 225 7.39 -23.96 -43.05
C ARG A 225 6.16 -24.89 -43.10
N ASP A 226 5.50 -24.82 -44.26
CA ASP A 226 4.81 -25.90 -44.98
C ASP A 226 3.33 -26.23 -44.77
N SER A 227 2.55 -25.42 -44.04
CA SER A 227 1.08 -25.49 -44.16
C SER A 227 0.39 -24.16 -43.90
N GLU A 228 -0.04 -23.51 -44.99
CA GLU A 228 -0.97 -22.36 -44.94
C GLU A 228 -2.29 -22.83 -44.28
N ASN A 229 -2.65 -22.21 -43.13
CA ASN A 229 -3.89 -22.39 -42.35
C ASN A 229 -3.89 -23.37 -41.15
N GLU A 230 -2.80 -23.48 -40.39
CA GLU A 230 -2.87 -24.15 -39.07
C GLU A 230 -3.14 -23.13 -37.94
N PHE A 231 -4.25 -23.34 -37.22
CA PHE A 231 -4.60 -22.57 -36.04
C PHE A 231 -3.96 -23.17 -34.80
N ALA A 232 -3.18 -22.38 -34.07
CA ALA A 232 -2.61 -22.79 -32.79
C ALA A 232 -3.53 -22.37 -31.64
N LYS A 233 -3.76 -23.27 -30.67
CA LYS A 233 -4.50 -22.93 -29.45
C LYS A 233 -3.51 -22.53 -28.36
N ALA A 234 -3.66 -21.32 -27.85
CA ALA A 234 -2.84 -20.79 -26.77
C ALA A 234 -3.66 -20.49 -25.52
N SER A 235 -3.05 -20.72 -24.35
CA SER A 235 -3.60 -20.37 -23.06
C SER A 235 -2.54 -19.73 -22.19
N ILE A 236 -2.82 -18.57 -21.57
CA ILE A 236 -1.96 -17.94 -20.57
C ILE A 236 -2.72 -17.83 -19.24
N GLY A 237 -2.10 -18.15 -18.12
CA GLY A 237 -2.79 -18.10 -16.82
C GLY A 237 -1.97 -18.60 -15.64
N SER A 238 -2.67 -18.97 -14.56
CA SER A 238 -2.01 -19.58 -13.41
C SER A 238 -1.36 -20.92 -13.78
N VAL A 239 -0.30 -21.27 -13.06
CA VAL A 239 0.41 -22.55 -13.28
C VAL A 239 -0.55 -23.73 -13.11
N GLU A 240 -1.43 -23.70 -12.09
CA GLU A 240 -2.41 -24.74 -11.84
C GLU A 240 -3.40 -24.90 -13.00
N TYR A 241 -3.83 -23.78 -13.59
CA TYR A 241 -4.73 -23.81 -14.74
C TYR A 241 -4.03 -24.44 -15.95
N ILE A 242 -2.81 -24.01 -16.28
CA ILE A 242 -2.08 -24.54 -17.43
C ILE A 242 -1.75 -26.03 -17.24
N SER A 243 -1.28 -26.45 -16.07
CA SER A 243 -1.05 -27.87 -15.78
C SER A 243 -2.32 -28.70 -15.91
N SER A 244 -3.49 -28.14 -15.57
CA SER A 244 -4.79 -28.85 -15.71
C SER A 244 -5.22 -29.10 -17.16
N LEU A 245 -4.63 -28.41 -18.15
CA LEU A 245 -4.92 -28.62 -19.57
C LEU A 245 -4.28 -29.90 -20.12
N TYR A 246 -3.27 -30.45 -19.43
CA TYR A 246 -2.56 -31.66 -19.82
C TYR A 246 -3.23 -32.88 -19.19
N ARG A 247 -3.82 -33.75 -20.03
CA ARG A 247 -4.58 -34.94 -19.59
C ARG A 247 -3.67 -36.07 -19.06
N SER A 248 -2.42 -36.13 -19.51
CA SER A 248 -1.46 -37.11 -19.01
C SER A 248 -0.97 -36.69 -17.64
N TYR A 249 -1.15 -37.54 -16.63
CA TYR A 249 -0.67 -37.30 -15.27
C TYR A 249 0.85 -37.00 -15.24
N GLY A 250 1.62 -37.67 -16.11
CA GLY A 250 3.07 -37.47 -16.22
C GLY A 250 3.45 -36.08 -16.72
N GLU A 251 2.77 -35.54 -17.73
CA GLU A 251 3.09 -34.20 -18.28
C GLU A 251 2.71 -33.09 -17.31
N SER A 252 1.57 -33.22 -16.62
CA SER A 252 1.12 -32.25 -15.61
C SER A 252 2.10 -32.14 -14.44
N GLU A 253 2.60 -33.28 -13.93
CA GLU A 253 3.60 -33.27 -12.85
C GLU A 253 4.96 -32.76 -13.33
N GLN A 254 5.38 -33.08 -14.55
CA GLN A 254 6.62 -32.52 -15.13
C GLN A 254 6.57 -30.98 -15.21
N ILE A 255 5.43 -30.40 -15.60
CA ILE A 255 5.28 -28.93 -15.62
C ILE A 255 5.38 -28.34 -14.22
N LYS A 256 4.72 -28.95 -13.22
CA LYS A 256 4.79 -28.49 -11.83
C LYS A 256 6.20 -28.61 -11.26
N GLU A 257 6.91 -29.67 -11.59
CA GLU A 257 8.30 -29.88 -11.19
C GLU A 257 9.22 -28.87 -11.87
N ALA A 258 9.05 -28.62 -13.17
CA ALA A 258 9.80 -27.59 -13.89
C ALA A 258 9.57 -26.19 -13.31
N VAL A 259 8.34 -25.85 -12.90
CA VAL A 259 8.05 -24.58 -12.22
C VAL A 259 8.75 -24.49 -10.86
N LYS A 260 8.81 -25.59 -10.08
CA LYS A 260 9.56 -25.64 -8.82
C LYS A 260 11.07 -25.49 -9.03
N CYS A 261 11.58 -26.00 -10.15
CA CYS A 261 12.98 -25.93 -10.56
C CYS A 261 13.33 -24.67 -11.37
N SER A 262 12.39 -23.74 -11.54
CA SER A 262 12.60 -22.46 -12.22
C SER A 262 13.86 -21.76 -11.73
N ALA A 263 14.66 -21.23 -12.67
CA ALA A 263 15.88 -20.50 -12.36
C ALA A 263 15.66 -19.24 -11.50
N PHE A 264 14.45 -18.65 -11.58
CA PHE A 264 14.08 -17.44 -10.84
C PHE A 264 13.34 -17.75 -9.52
N GLY A 265 12.91 -19.01 -9.31
CA GLY A 265 12.27 -19.44 -8.06
C GLY A 265 10.87 -18.87 -7.79
N PRO A 266 10.27 -19.20 -6.63
CA PRO A 266 8.88 -18.85 -6.26
C PRO A 266 8.72 -17.44 -5.66
N GLU A 267 9.74 -16.61 -5.72
CA GLU A 267 9.74 -15.25 -5.16
C GLU A 267 9.14 -14.20 -6.12
N PHE A 268 8.97 -14.58 -7.39
CA PHE A 268 8.33 -13.82 -8.44
C PHE A 268 6.87 -14.25 -8.61
N VAL A 269 6.03 -13.33 -9.10
CA VAL A 269 4.68 -13.68 -9.55
C VAL A 269 4.83 -14.41 -10.88
N GLN A 270 4.20 -15.57 -11.00
CA GLN A 270 4.37 -16.46 -12.16
C GLN A 270 3.08 -16.56 -12.97
N ALA A 271 3.21 -16.56 -14.30
CA ALA A 271 2.14 -16.97 -15.21
C ALA A 271 2.72 -17.94 -16.25
N ALA A 272 1.99 -19.01 -16.55
CA ALA A 272 2.39 -19.96 -17.58
C ALA A 272 1.65 -19.67 -18.88
N LEU A 273 2.36 -19.68 -19.99
CA LEU A 273 1.84 -19.67 -21.36
C LEU A 273 1.99 -21.07 -21.93
N SER A 274 0.93 -21.61 -22.51
CA SER A 274 0.92 -22.87 -23.24
C SER A 274 0.55 -22.63 -24.70
N VAL A 275 1.39 -23.07 -25.64
CA VAL A 275 1.15 -23.01 -27.09
C VAL A 275 1.53 -24.37 -27.67
N ASP A 276 0.59 -25.10 -28.29
CA ASP A 276 0.85 -26.39 -28.94
C ASP A 276 1.71 -27.37 -28.12
N LYS A 277 1.36 -27.55 -26.84
CA LYS A 277 2.07 -28.37 -25.84
C LYS A 277 3.44 -27.87 -25.38
N LYS A 278 3.89 -26.71 -25.87
CA LYS A 278 5.04 -25.99 -25.31
C LYS A 278 4.58 -25.10 -24.17
N VAL A 279 5.28 -25.14 -23.04
CA VAL A 279 4.99 -24.29 -21.88
C VAL A 279 6.16 -23.37 -21.61
N THR A 280 5.86 -22.07 -21.50
CA THR A 280 6.81 -21.02 -21.15
C THR A 280 6.31 -20.29 -19.92
N LEU A 281 7.18 -20.10 -18.94
CA LEU A 281 6.90 -19.44 -17.67
C LEU A 281 7.32 -17.97 -17.75
N PHE A 282 6.41 -17.07 -17.40
CA PHE A 282 6.67 -15.65 -17.27
C PHE A 282 6.84 -15.31 -15.80
N HIS A 283 7.95 -14.64 -15.49
CA HIS A 283 8.27 -14.16 -14.15
C HIS A 283 8.03 -12.66 -14.09
N PHE A 284 7.21 -12.23 -13.13
CA PHE A 284 6.87 -10.83 -12.90
C PHE A 284 7.34 -10.37 -11.53
N GLU A 285 7.83 -9.15 -11.48
CA GLU A 285 8.13 -8.47 -10.22
C GLU A 285 7.44 -7.12 -10.12
N ASP A 286 7.10 -6.74 -8.90
CA ASP A 286 6.81 -5.36 -8.57
C ASP A 286 8.11 -4.68 -8.15
N GLU A 287 8.52 -3.67 -8.89
CA GLU A 287 9.81 -3.00 -8.73
C GLU A 287 9.82 -2.17 -7.43
N PRO A 288 10.84 -2.33 -6.56
CA PRO A 288 11.07 -1.43 -5.43
C PRO A 288 11.26 0.01 -5.91
N ARG A 289 10.74 1.00 -5.17
CA ARG A 289 10.98 2.41 -5.51
C ARG A 289 12.46 2.76 -5.33
N THR A 290 12.96 3.65 -6.17
CA THR A 290 14.33 4.18 -6.08
C THR A 290 14.52 4.97 -4.78
N GLY A 291 15.66 4.79 -4.11
CA GLY A 291 16.01 5.53 -2.89
C GLY A 291 15.33 5.04 -1.60
N VAL A 292 14.55 3.95 -1.64
CA VAL A 292 13.87 3.43 -0.43
C VAL A 292 14.86 3.04 0.64
N CYS A 293 15.96 2.34 0.32
CA CYS A 293 16.97 1.97 1.32
C CYS A 293 17.55 3.19 2.05
N GLU A 294 17.76 4.33 1.37
CA GLU A 294 18.26 5.55 2.01
C GLU A 294 17.24 6.16 2.97
N VAL A 295 15.95 6.10 2.62
CA VAL A 295 14.84 6.52 3.48
C VAL A 295 14.73 5.61 4.70
N ILE A 296 14.73 4.29 4.51
CA ILE A 296 14.69 3.31 5.60
C ILE A 296 15.89 3.50 6.53
N TYR A 297 17.08 3.67 5.99
CA TYR A 297 18.28 3.97 6.78
C TYR A 297 18.13 5.29 7.57
N THR A 298 17.63 6.34 6.94
CA THR A 298 17.40 7.64 7.60
C THR A 298 16.40 7.51 8.75
N LEU A 299 15.29 6.78 8.55
CA LEU A 299 14.27 6.57 9.56
C LEU A 299 14.79 5.72 10.73
N ARG A 300 15.58 4.68 10.44
CA ARG A 300 16.15 3.79 11.46
C ARG A 300 17.27 4.46 12.25
N GLU A 301 18.25 5.05 11.57
CA GLU A 301 19.46 5.56 12.23
C GLU A 301 19.28 6.98 12.79
N LYS A 302 18.69 7.90 12.01
CA LYS A 302 18.55 9.30 12.43
C LYS A 302 17.33 9.51 13.30
N ALA A 303 16.19 8.95 12.89
CA ALA A 303 14.94 9.11 13.64
C ALA A 303 14.76 8.04 14.73
N LYS A 304 15.62 7.00 14.78
CA LYS A 304 15.58 5.91 15.79
C LYS A 304 14.23 5.20 15.84
N LEU A 305 13.57 5.09 14.69
CA LEU A 305 12.27 4.44 14.58
C LEU A 305 12.46 2.94 14.32
N ARG A 306 11.63 2.13 14.96
CA ARG A 306 11.51 0.70 14.61
C ARG A 306 10.78 0.59 13.28
N ILE A 307 11.35 -0.16 12.34
CA ILE A 307 10.80 -0.29 10.99
C ILE A 307 10.43 -1.74 10.74
N MET A 308 9.23 -1.96 10.21
CA MET A 308 8.76 -3.28 9.80
C MET A 308 7.98 -3.21 8.49
N MET A 309 7.91 -4.33 7.77
CA MET A 309 7.08 -4.50 6.59
C MET A 309 5.94 -5.49 6.86
N LEU A 310 4.71 -5.11 6.50
CA LEU A 310 3.51 -5.95 6.60
C LEU A 310 2.95 -6.23 5.21
N THR A 311 2.86 -7.50 4.81
CA THR A 311 2.37 -7.88 3.48
C THR A 311 1.44 -9.10 3.51
N GLY A 312 0.53 -9.16 2.54
CA GLY A 312 -0.33 -10.33 2.30
C GLY A 312 0.31 -11.39 1.42
N ASP A 313 1.43 -11.04 0.78
CA ASP A 313 2.16 -11.91 -0.13
C ASP A 313 2.85 -13.07 0.59
N HIS A 314 3.18 -14.10 -0.19
CA HIS A 314 3.92 -15.27 0.28
C HIS A 314 5.32 -14.90 0.79
N GLU A 315 5.84 -15.71 1.70
CA GLU A 315 7.12 -15.51 2.40
C GLU A 315 8.29 -15.22 1.45
N SER A 316 8.45 -16.05 0.41
CA SER A 316 9.51 -15.89 -0.61
C SER A 316 9.51 -14.49 -1.25
N SER A 317 8.33 -14.03 -1.70
CA SER A 317 8.18 -12.70 -2.31
C SER A 317 8.41 -11.58 -1.29
N ALA A 318 7.93 -11.76 -0.06
CA ALA A 318 8.11 -10.78 1.01
C ALA A 318 9.58 -10.61 1.38
N GLN A 319 10.32 -11.70 1.60
CA GLN A 319 11.73 -11.66 1.98
C GLN A 319 12.60 -11.04 0.88
N ARG A 320 12.34 -11.36 -0.38
CA ARG A 320 13.04 -10.77 -1.52
C ARG A 320 12.92 -9.25 -1.53
N VAL A 321 11.68 -8.73 -1.41
CA VAL A 321 11.45 -7.28 -1.39
C VAL A 321 12.06 -6.65 -0.16
N ALA A 322 11.91 -7.26 1.02
CA ALA A 322 12.50 -6.76 2.27
C ALA A 322 14.02 -6.59 2.17
N LYS A 323 14.71 -7.57 1.59
CA LYS A 323 16.15 -7.51 1.33
C LYS A 323 16.50 -6.38 0.36
N ALA A 324 15.71 -6.20 -0.70
CA ALA A 324 15.91 -5.12 -1.67
C ALA A 324 15.66 -3.72 -1.09
N VAL A 325 14.78 -3.59 -0.08
CA VAL A 325 14.47 -2.32 0.59
C VAL A 325 15.15 -2.13 1.95
N CYS A 326 16.06 -3.04 2.31
CA CYS A 326 16.85 -2.97 3.54
C CYS A 326 16.02 -3.01 4.84
N ILE A 327 14.90 -3.76 4.87
CA ILE A 327 14.06 -3.97 6.06
C ILE A 327 14.29 -5.38 6.62
N GLU A 328 14.56 -5.46 7.92
CA GLU A 328 14.86 -6.71 8.63
C GLU A 328 13.60 -7.38 9.20
N GLU A 329 12.69 -6.59 9.78
CA GLU A 329 11.46 -7.12 10.38
C GLU A 329 10.34 -7.21 9.33
N VAL A 330 9.93 -8.43 8.99
CA VAL A 330 8.93 -8.70 7.95
C VAL A 330 7.85 -9.63 8.45
N HIS A 331 6.59 -9.28 8.20
CA HIS A 331 5.44 -10.13 8.46
C HIS A 331 4.67 -10.34 7.14
N PHE A 332 4.46 -11.61 6.78
CA PHE A 332 3.94 -12.04 5.47
C PHE A 332 2.67 -12.89 5.63
N SER A 333 2.01 -13.19 4.50
CA SER A 333 0.75 -13.96 4.47
C SER A 333 -0.36 -13.38 5.36
N LEU A 334 -0.36 -12.07 5.59
CA LEU A 334 -1.31 -11.38 6.47
C LEU A 334 -2.60 -11.00 5.74
N LYS A 335 -3.75 -11.30 6.35
CA LYS A 335 -5.03 -10.70 5.94
C LYS A 335 -5.13 -9.25 6.45
N PRO A 336 -6.07 -8.44 5.94
CA PRO A 336 -6.27 -7.08 6.44
C PRO A 336 -6.48 -6.99 7.96
N GLU A 337 -7.24 -7.93 8.53
CA GLU A 337 -7.47 -8.01 9.98
C GLU A 337 -6.17 -8.32 10.74
N ASP A 338 -5.33 -9.21 10.20
CA ASP A 338 -4.04 -9.57 10.81
C ASP A 338 -3.05 -8.40 10.79
N LYS A 339 -3.00 -7.63 9.70
CA LYS A 339 -2.20 -6.40 9.61
C LYS A 339 -2.59 -5.42 10.71
N LEU A 340 -3.90 -5.19 10.89
CA LEU A 340 -4.40 -4.29 11.94
C LEU A 340 -4.05 -4.80 13.34
N ASN A 341 -4.24 -6.10 13.59
CA ASN A 341 -3.89 -6.70 14.88
C ASN A 341 -2.40 -6.55 15.19
N LYS A 342 -1.54 -6.68 14.18
CA LYS A 342 -0.10 -6.48 14.34
C LYS A 342 0.24 -5.03 14.69
N VAL A 343 -0.36 -4.06 13.99
CA VAL A 343 -0.18 -2.63 14.30
C VAL A 343 -0.66 -2.32 15.73
N LYS A 344 -1.82 -2.85 16.14
CA LYS A 344 -2.34 -2.70 17.51
C LYS A 344 -1.43 -3.33 18.56
N ALA A 345 -0.84 -4.48 18.29
CA ALA A 345 0.10 -5.15 19.20
C ALA A 345 1.37 -4.30 19.39
N VAL A 346 1.96 -3.81 18.29
CA VAL A 346 3.17 -2.96 18.33
C VAL A 346 2.91 -1.66 19.08
N SER A 347 1.76 -1.02 18.86
CA SER A 347 1.35 0.19 19.59
C SER A 347 1.22 -0.03 21.10
N ARG A 348 0.88 -1.25 21.55
CA ARG A 348 0.81 -1.62 22.97
C ARG A 348 2.17 -1.93 23.60
N GLU A 349 3.08 -2.53 22.83
CA GLU A 349 4.38 -3.00 23.32
C GLU A 349 5.44 -1.89 23.46
N GLY A 350 5.32 -0.79 22.73
CA GLY A 350 6.42 0.18 22.68
C GLY A 350 6.08 1.56 22.11
N GLY A 351 4.98 2.18 22.54
CA GLY A 351 4.74 3.61 22.32
C GLY A 351 3.80 3.94 21.17
N THR A 352 3.06 5.04 21.36
CA THR A 352 1.99 5.58 20.50
C THR A 352 2.38 5.80 19.05
#